data_AF-A0A7S4AYA4-F1
#
_entry.id   AF-A0A7S4AYA4-F1
#
_cell.length_a   1.000
_cell.length_b   1.000
_cell.length_c   1.000
_cell.angle_alpha   90.00
_cell.angle_beta   90.00
_cell.angle_gamma   90.00
#
_symmetry.space_group_name_H-M   'P 1'
#
loop_
_entity.id
_entity.type
_entity.pdbx_description
1 polymer ?
#
loop_
_entity_poly.entity_id
_entity_poly.type
_entity_poly.pdbx_seq_one_letter_code
_entity_poly.pdbx_strand_id
1 'polypeptide(L)'
;LRLDWAFARRGAGLAKIFGSAVLGGSAVVGGSAVVATSQPISKASVRSSSFVDANFAGAEAQQTYEALCRHVRMLYGAFQYYCSLLDEGRDERGEIRDTFEMSYGAYLEFARDCHLVSNSCKPHDLDAIWVQVNALEDSAAAFDPYNGRNTLNRHEFLQAIVRIASVAFAPARRNVAVSTERLCAWLTEALPAEALQDSNEFRKQNCYIEKVDTVLRRDRIQIRAIWKYYAESNDDDGDVLQSS
;
A
#
# COMPACT_ATOMS: atom_id res chain seq x y z
N LEU A 1 -19.84 -11.65 3.36
CA LEU A 1 -18.38 -11.83 3.57
C LEU A 1 -17.93 -10.95 4.73
N ARG A 2 -18.18 -11.39 5.96
CA ARG A 2 -17.46 -10.87 7.14
C ARG A 2 -16.18 -11.70 7.21
N LEU A 3 -15.11 -11.19 6.63
CA LEU A 3 -13.78 -11.68 6.96
C LEU A 3 -13.52 -11.23 8.40
N ASP A 4 -13.39 -12.18 9.32
CA ASP A 4 -13.00 -11.93 10.70
C ASP A 4 -11.60 -11.34 10.74
N TRP A 5 -11.52 -10.00 10.86
CA TRP A 5 -10.28 -9.25 11.10
C TRP A 5 -9.86 -9.38 12.58
N ALA A 6 -9.56 -10.62 13.01
CA ALA A 6 -9.08 -10.91 14.36
C ALA A 6 -7.73 -10.24 14.71
N PHE A 7 -7.09 -9.55 13.76
CA PHE A 7 -5.86 -8.79 13.98
C PHE A 7 -6.09 -7.37 14.57
N ALA A 8 -7.31 -6.82 14.48
CA ALA A 8 -7.65 -5.51 15.03
C ALA A 8 -7.62 -5.44 16.58
N ARG A 9 -7.40 -6.57 17.27
CA ARG A 9 -7.22 -6.61 18.74
C ARG A 9 -5.77 -6.44 19.20
N ARG A 10 -4.78 -6.34 18.31
CA ARG A 10 -3.40 -5.96 18.70
C ARG A 10 -3.16 -4.48 18.40
N GLY A 11 -3.69 -3.61 19.26
CA GLY A 11 -3.57 -2.14 19.14
C GLY A 11 -2.14 -1.57 19.07
N ALA A 12 -1.10 -2.39 19.28
CA ALA A 12 0.29 -1.96 19.18
C ALA A 12 0.82 -1.82 17.74
N GLY A 13 0.26 -2.54 16.76
CA GLY A 13 0.75 -2.50 15.37
C GLY A 13 0.30 -1.24 14.61
N LEU A 14 -0.97 -0.86 14.77
CA LEU A 14 -1.55 0.32 14.12
C LEU A 14 -0.91 1.62 14.61
N ALA A 15 -0.60 1.73 15.91
CA ALA A 15 0.08 2.91 16.47
C ALA A 15 1.49 3.12 15.87
N LYS A 16 2.19 2.04 15.49
CA LYS A 16 3.52 2.12 14.85
C LYS A 16 3.42 2.55 13.38
N ILE A 17 2.41 2.05 12.66
CA ILE A 17 2.13 2.37 11.25
C ILE A 17 1.68 3.83 11.09
N PHE A 18 0.75 4.29 11.93
CA PHE A 18 0.18 5.64 11.82
C PHE A 18 0.95 6.70 12.63
N GLY A 19 1.61 6.33 13.73
CA GLY A 19 2.37 7.27 14.56
C GLY A 19 3.62 7.84 13.87
N SER A 20 4.25 7.08 12.96
CA SER A 20 5.44 7.55 12.24
C SER A 20 5.09 8.55 11.12
N ALA A 21 3.97 8.35 10.42
CA ALA A 21 3.52 9.26 9.37
C ALA A 21 3.10 10.64 9.90
N VAL A 22 2.52 10.71 11.11
CA VAL A 22 2.09 11.97 11.74
C VAL A 22 3.27 12.77 12.33
N LEU A 23 4.33 12.10 12.78
CA LEU A 23 5.48 12.74 13.45
C LEU A 23 6.65 13.10 12.51
N GLY A 24 6.66 12.60 11.27
CA GLY A 24 7.79 12.71 10.33
C GLY A 24 7.87 13.98 9.48
N GLY A 25 7.10 15.03 9.77
CA GLY A 25 7.14 16.29 9.02
C GLY A 25 8.38 17.14 9.33
N SER A 26 9.58 16.64 9.01
CA SER A 26 10.84 17.37 9.14
C SER A 26 11.15 18.11 7.84
N ALA A 27 11.19 19.44 7.91
CA ALA A 27 11.58 20.30 6.81
C ALA A 27 13.06 20.06 6.46
N VAL A 28 13.33 19.64 5.23
CA VAL A 28 14.69 19.65 4.67
C VAL A 28 15.07 21.11 4.43
N VAL A 29 15.76 21.73 5.39
CA VAL A 29 16.36 23.06 5.25
C VAL A 29 17.78 22.87 4.72
N GLY A 30 17.98 23.27 3.46
CA GLY A 30 19.28 23.33 2.81
C GLY A 30 20.24 24.25 3.57
N GLY A 31 21.49 23.79 3.69
CA GLY A 31 22.52 24.42 4.51
C GLY A 31 23.02 25.77 4.01
N SER A 32 23.33 26.64 4.97
CA SER A 32 24.44 27.59 4.88
C SER A 32 25.00 27.84 6.28
N ALA A 33 26.32 27.72 6.37
CA ALA A 33 27.09 27.80 7.60
C ALA A 33 27.00 29.19 8.25
N VAL A 34 26.71 29.25 9.55
CA VAL A 34 26.85 30.45 10.36
C VAL A 34 27.54 30.12 11.67
N VAL A 35 28.53 30.98 11.97
CA VAL A 35 29.53 30.97 13.04
C VAL A 35 28.92 30.84 14.44
N ALA A 36 29.58 30.03 15.27
CA ALA A 36 29.22 29.77 16.66
C ALA A 36 29.56 30.95 17.58
N THR A 37 28.54 31.53 18.22
CA THR A 37 28.67 32.36 19.43
C THR A 37 27.88 31.71 20.55
N SER A 38 28.59 31.29 21.59
CA SER A 38 28.07 30.63 22.79
C SER A 38 27.41 31.64 23.74
N GLN A 39 26.12 31.45 24.04
CA GLN A 39 25.47 32.02 25.23
C GLN A 39 24.82 30.90 26.06
N PRO A 40 24.79 31.03 27.41
CA PRO A 40 24.27 30.00 28.30
C PRO A 40 22.74 30.04 28.36
N ILE A 41 22.10 28.91 28.01
CA ILE A 41 20.65 28.73 28.07
C ILE A 41 20.23 28.38 29.51
N SER A 42 19.40 29.24 30.09
CA SER A 42 18.70 29.00 31.36
C SER A 42 17.77 27.79 31.25
N LYS A 43 17.85 26.87 32.21
CA LYS A 43 16.98 25.68 32.33
C LYS A 43 15.53 26.10 32.65
N ALA A 44 14.72 26.26 31.61
CA ALA A 44 13.26 26.37 31.74
C ALA A 44 12.64 24.96 31.74
N SER A 45 11.84 24.69 32.77
CA SER A 45 11.11 23.45 33.01
C SER A 45 10.01 23.23 31.97
N VAL A 46 10.29 22.47 30.91
CA VAL A 46 9.29 21.92 29.97
C VAL A 46 8.86 20.54 30.45
N ARG A 47 7.81 20.47 31.27
CA ARG A 47 7.18 19.21 31.67
C ARG A 47 5.66 19.39 31.80
N SER A 48 4.94 19.29 30.68
CA SER A 48 3.49 18.95 30.65
C SER A 48 2.83 18.83 29.25
N SER A 49 3.57 18.80 28.12
CA SER A 49 2.94 18.68 26.77
C SER A 49 2.64 17.24 26.33
N SER A 50 3.41 16.25 26.78
CA SER A 50 3.48 14.94 26.11
C SER A 50 2.25 14.03 26.26
N PHE A 51 1.33 14.30 27.18
CA PHE A 51 0.16 13.44 27.41
C PHE A 51 -1.05 13.83 26.55
N VAL A 52 -1.21 15.12 26.23
CA VAL A 52 -2.31 15.60 25.38
C VAL A 52 -2.06 15.18 23.92
N ASP A 53 -0.80 15.20 23.49
CA ASP A 53 -0.38 14.88 22.12
C ASP A 53 -0.61 13.40 21.77
N ALA A 54 -0.45 12.48 22.73
CA ALA A 54 -0.65 11.04 22.50
C ALA A 54 -2.11 10.67 22.25
N ASN A 55 -3.04 11.28 22.99
CA ASN A 55 -4.48 11.05 22.82
C ASN A 55 -4.98 11.64 21.49
N PHE A 56 -4.44 12.80 21.08
CA PHE A 56 -4.79 13.41 19.80
C PHE A 56 -4.29 12.58 18.61
N ALA A 57 -3.05 12.08 18.67
CA ALA A 57 -2.50 11.19 17.65
C ALA A 57 -3.32 9.90 17.49
N GLY A 58 -3.83 9.34 18.60
CA GLY A 58 -4.72 8.18 18.56
C GLY A 58 -6.05 8.46 17.86
N ALA A 59 -6.67 9.62 18.12
CA ALA A 59 -7.92 10.01 17.49
C ALA A 59 -7.76 10.26 15.98
N GLU A 60 -6.71 10.97 15.56
CA GLU A 60 -6.45 11.23 14.14
C GLU A 60 -6.09 9.95 13.36
N ALA A 61 -5.29 9.06 13.96
CA ALA A 61 -4.99 7.76 13.35
C ALA A 61 -6.26 6.93 13.15
N GLN A 62 -7.16 6.92 14.13
CA GLN A 62 -8.44 6.23 14.03
C GLN A 62 -9.32 6.82 12.91
N GLN A 63 -9.40 8.15 12.80
CA GLN A 63 -10.15 8.81 11.72
C GLN A 63 -9.55 8.51 10.34
N THR A 64 -8.22 8.46 10.25
CA THR A 64 -7.51 8.10 9.01
C THR A 64 -7.81 6.65 8.62
N TYR A 65 -7.79 5.73 9.58
CA TYR A 65 -8.18 4.34 9.38
C TYR A 65 -9.63 4.22 8.87
N GLU A 66 -10.56 4.95 9.49
CA GLU A 66 -11.97 4.98 9.06
C GLU A 66 -12.15 5.52 7.65
N ALA A 67 -11.38 6.54 7.25
CA ALA A 67 -11.34 7.03 5.88
C ALA A 67 -10.90 5.94 4.90
N LEU A 68 -9.79 5.25 5.18
CA LEU A 68 -9.34 4.13 4.35
C LEU A 68 -10.38 3.01 4.27
N CYS A 69 -11.01 2.65 5.39
CA CYS A 69 -12.02 1.58 5.42
C CYS A 69 -13.24 1.88 4.56
N ARG A 70 -13.68 3.14 4.48
CA ARG A 70 -14.81 3.54 3.61
C ARG A 70 -14.50 3.36 2.12
N HIS A 71 -13.22 3.39 1.76
CA HIS A 71 -12.73 3.32 0.37
C HIS A 71 -11.94 2.05 0.07
N VAL A 72 -11.87 1.09 1.00
CA VAL A 72 -10.95 -0.05 0.94
C VAL A 72 -11.09 -0.91 -0.32
N ARG A 73 -12.32 -1.04 -0.82
CA ARG A 73 -12.60 -1.83 -2.02
C ARG A 73 -12.01 -1.19 -3.26
N MET A 74 -12.13 0.13 -3.41
CA MET A 74 -11.52 0.88 -4.50
C MET A 74 -9.99 0.80 -4.38
N LEU A 75 -9.44 1.02 -3.18
CA LEU A 75 -7.99 0.99 -2.97
C LEU A 75 -7.38 -0.39 -3.29
N TYR A 76 -8.05 -1.47 -2.91
CA TYR A 76 -7.60 -2.82 -3.25
C TYR A 76 -7.82 -3.18 -4.72
N GLY A 77 -8.88 -2.67 -5.35
CA GLY A 77 -9.09 -2.80 -6.79
C GLY A 77 -7.96 -2.13 -7.57
N ALA A 78 -7.63 -0.89 -7.21
CA ALA A 78 -6.50 -0.15 -7.77
C ALA A 78 -5.18 -0.91 -7.56
N PHE A 79 -4.89 -1.35 -6.34
CA PHE A 79 -3.69 -2.13 -6.06
C PHE A 79 -3.57 -3.36 -6.96
N GLN A 80 -4.61 -4.20 -7.01
CA GLN A 80 -4.62 -5.42 -7.81
C GLN A 80 -4.49 -5.14 -9.31
N TYR A 81 -5.17 -4.09 -9.79
CA TYR A 81 -5.10 -3.68 -11.18
C TYR A 81 -3.66 -3.32 -11.58
N TYR A 82 -3.01 -2.43 -10.84
CA TYR A 82 -1.64 -2.01 -11.18
C TYR A 82 -0.59 -3.09 -10.97
N CYS A 83 -0.75 -3.97 -9.96
CA CYS A 83 0.08 -5.17 -9.84
C CYS A 83 -0.04 -6.08 -11.08
N SER A 84 -1.23 -6.17 -11.69
CA SER A 84 -1.46 -7.03 -12.85
C SER A 84 -0.99 -6.45 -14.19
N LEU A 85 -0.79 -5.13 -14.29
CA LEU A 85 -0.42 -4.46 -15.53
C LEU A 85 1.07 -4.48 -15.82
N LEU A 86 1.87 -4.20 -14.80
CA LEU A 86 3.32 -4.01 -14.91
C LEU A 86 4.06 -5.05 -14.09
N ASP A 87 3.63 -6.30 -14.23
CA ASP A 87 4.52 -7.41 -13.94
C ASP A 87 5.64 -7.35 -14.99
N GLU A 88 6.78 -6.76 -14.59
CA GLU A 88 8.03 -6.82 -15.36
C GLU A 88 8.51 -8.27 -15.52
N GLY A 89 7.78 -9.24 -14.96
CA GLY A 89 7.46 -10.43 -15.72
C GLY A 89 8.64 -11.36 -15.83
N ARG A 90 9.55 -11.31 -14.86
CA ARG A 90 10.04 -12.45 -14.10
C ARG A 90 11.06 -11.99 -13.03
N ASP A 91 11.32 -12.83 -12.03
CA ASP A 91 12.49 -12.65 -11.17
C ASP A 91 13.79 -13.02 -11.92
N GLU A 92 14.95 -12.91 -11.25
CA GLU A 92 16.25 -13.30 -11.83
C GLU A 92 16.31 -14.76 -12.29
N ARG A 93 15.37 -15.60 -11.82
CA ARG A 93 15.28 -17.03 -12.14
C ARG A 93 14.32 -17.30 -13.30
N GLY A 94 13.64 -16.28 -13.81
CA GLY A 94 12.65 -16.47 -14.86
C GLY A 94 11.28 -16.91 -14.34
N GLU A 95 11.00 -16.73 -13.04
CA GLU A 95 9.71 -17.02 -12.40
C GLU A 95 8.79 -15.81 -12.41
N ILE A 96 7.50 -16.03 -12.65
CA ILE A 96 6.47 -14.97 -12.62
C ILE A 96 6.43 -14.40 -11.20
N ARG A 97 6.54 -13.07 -11.05
CA ARG A 97 6.51 -12.43 -9.73
C ARG A 97 5.11 -12.51 -9.14
N ASP A 98 5.04 -12.46 -7.81
CA ASP A 98 3.75 -12.53 -7.13
C ASP A 98 2.85 -11.37 -7.56
N THR A 99 1.66 -11.70 -8.07
CA THR A 99 0.63 -10.75 -8.51
C THR A 99 0.12 -9.86 -7.37
N PHE A 100 0.54 -10.12 -6.13
CA PHE A 100 0.20 -9.34 -4.95
C PHE A 100 1.26 -8.32 -4.52
N GLU A 101 2.26 -8.07 -5.35
CA GLU A 101 3.32 -7.09 -5.11
C GLU A 101 3.31 -5.99 -6.19
N MET A 102 3.28 -4.73 -5.76
CA MET A 102 3.31 -3.59 -6.67
C MET A 102 4.76 -3.19 -6.94
N SER A 103 5.21 -3.26 -8.19
CA SER A 103 6.52 -2.76 -8.60
C SER A 103 6.58 -1.22 -8.57
N TYR A 104 7.79 -0.67 -8.56
CA TYR A 104 7.96 0.79 -8.63
C TYR A 104 7.38 1.37 -9.93
N GLY A 105 7.56 0.66 -11.06
CA GLY A 105 6.93 1.01 -12.33
C GLY A 105 5.40 1.08 -12.22
N ALA A 106 4.78 0.05 -11.63
CA ALA A 106 3.34 0.02 -11.38
C ALA A 106 2.86 1.20 -10.50
N TYR A 107 3.63 1.55 -9.47
CA TYR A 107 3.34 2.69 -8.61
C TYR A 107 3.41 4.04 -9.33
N LEU A 108 4.40 4.23 -10.22
CA LEU A 108 4.51 5.43 -11.02
C LEU A 108 3.38 5.56 -12.05
N GLU A 109 2.99 4.46 -12.70
CA GLU A 109 1.82 4.47 -13.58
C GLU A 109 0.54 4.81 -12.82
N PHE A 110 0.34 4.22 -11.64
CA PHE A 110 -0.77 4.58 -10.75
C PHE A 110 -0.79 6.09 -10.47
N ALA A 111 0.37 6.67 -10.13
CA ALA A 111 0.46 8.09 -9.84
C ALA A 111 0.22 8.98 -11.06
N ARG A 112 0.67 8.53 -12.24
CA ARG A 112 0.46 9.23 -13.51
C ARG A 112 -1.00 9.23 -13.91
N ASP A 113 -1.63 8.06 -13.92
CA ASP A 113 -3.01 7.86 -14.37
C ASP A 113 -4.00 8.55 -13.40
N CYS A 114 -3.69 8.55 -12.10
CA CYS A 114 -4.49 9.27 -11.10
C CYS A 114 -4.16 10.78 -11.02
N HIS A 115 -3.26 11.28 -11.86
CA HIS A 115 -2.80 12.68 -11.88
C HIS A 115 -2.34 13.20 -10.50
N LEU A 116 -1.59 12.38 -9.75
CA LEU A 116 -1.13 12.73 -8.40
C LEU A 116 0.01 13.76 -8.43
N VAL A 117 0.74 13.84 -9.54
CA VAL A 117 1.74 14.88 -9.77
C VAL A 117 1.04 16.22 -10.00
N SER A 118 1.28 17.17 -9.11
CA SER A 118 0.60 18.47 -9.07
C SER A 118 1.52 19.60 -8.60
N ASN A 119 0.96 20.78 -8.35
CA ASN A 119 1.72 21.87 -7.76
C ASN A 119 2.16 21.57 -6.31
N SER A 120 1.36 20.80 -5.58
CA SER A 120 1.61 20.44 -4.17
C SER A 120 2.40 19.16 -4.00
N CYS A 121 2.31 18.21 -4.94
CA CYS A 121 3.03 16.94 -4.90
C CYS A 121 3.86 16.76 -6.18
N LYS A 122 5.18 16.88 -6.05
CA LYS A 122 6.14 16.75 -7.15
C LYS A 122 6.52 15.28 -7.37
N PRO A 123 7.06 14.92 -8.54
CA PRO A 123 7.52 13.55 -8.79
C PRO A 123 8.51 13.07 -7.71
N HIS A 124 9.46 13.93 -7.32
CA HIS A 124 10.41 13.64 -6.25
C HIS A 124 9.75 13.32 -4.90
N ASP A 125 8.56 13.88 -4.61
CA ASP A 125 7.85 13.56 -3.37
C ASP A 125 7.30 12.13 -3.40
N LEU A 126 6.84 11.66 -4.56
CA LEU A 126 6.39 10.28 -4.75
C LEU A 126 7.56 9.29 -4.63
N ASP A 127 8.72 9.64 -5.20
CA ASP A 127 9.95 8.84 -5.06
C ASP A 127 10.39 8.73 -3.60
N ALA A 128 10.36 9.85 -2.88
CA ALA A 128 10.67 9.88 -1.45
C ALA A 128 9.68 9.04 -0.63
N ILE A 129 8.38 9.09 -0.96
CA ILE A 129 7.36 8.27 -0.31
C ILE A 129 7.61 6.77 -0.55
N TRP A 130 7.91 6.38 -1.79
CA TRP A 130 8.26 5.01 -2.14
C TRP A 130 9.42 4.50 -1.28
N VAL A 131 10.54 5.23 -1.30
CA VAL A 131 11.75 4.89 -0.54
C VAL A 131 11.45 4.81 0.96
N GLN A 132 10.67 5.74 1.51
CA GLN A 132 10.34 5.73 2.94
C GLN A 132 9.47 4.54 3.35
N VAL A 133 8.51 4.16 2.51
CA VAL A 133 7.63 3.03 2.81
C VAL A 133 8.41 1.73 2.71
N ASN A 134 9.22 1.56 1.66
CA ASN A 134 10.01 0.35 1.45
C ASN A 134 11.19 0.24 2.44
N ALA A 135 11.84 1.34 2.84
CA ALA A 135 12.97 1.32 3.78
C ALA A 135 12.61 0.90 5.22
N LEU A 136 11.33 0.97 5.61
CA LEU A 136 10.87 0.47 6.91
C LEU A 136 11.11 -1.04 7.06
N GLU A 137 11.28 -1.74 5.95
CA GLU A 137 11.50 -3.18 5.90
C GLU A 137 12.90 -3.64 6.26
N ASP A 138 13.98 -2.89 6.02
CA ASP A 138 15.32 -3.36 6.43
C ASP A 138 15.37 -3.62 7.95
N SER A 139 14.52 -2.92 8.71
CA SER A 139 14.33 -3.13 10.15
C SER A 139 13.28 -4.20 10.51
N ALA A 140 12.41 -4.57 9.56
CA ALA A 140 11.25 -5.45 9.76
C ALA A 140 11.31 -6.77 8.96
N ALA A 141 12.28 -6.96 8.07
CA ALA A 141 12.46 -8.13 7.20
C ALA A 141 12.60 -9.43 7.99
N ALA A 142 13.03 -9.34 9.26
CA ALA A 142 13.04 -10.47 10.18
C ALA A 142 11.62 -10.99 10.54
N PHE A 143 10.58 -10.16 10.35
CA PHE A 143 9.20 -10.46 10.73
C PHE A 143 8.30 -10.79 9.54
N ASP A 144 8.67 -10.40 8.32
CA ASP A 144 7.92 -10.71 7.10
C ASP A 144 8.87 -11.16 5.97
N PRO A 145 9.28 -12.44 5.95
CA PRO A 145 10.21 -12.95 4.95
C PRO A 145 9.59 -13.04 3.54
N TYR A 146 8.28 -12.83 3.43
CA TYR A 146 7.53 -12.94 2.17
C TYR A 146 7.36 -11.60 1.47
N ASN A 147 7.81 -10.49 2.05
CA ASN A 147 7.74 -9.20 1.37
C ASN A 147 8.91 -9.05 0.40
N GLY A 148 8.58 -8.83 -0.89
CA GLY A 148 9.55 -8.58 -1.93
C GLY A 148 10.37 -7.32 -1.67
N ARG A 149 11.68 -7.42 -1.91
CA ARG A 149 12.54 -6.24 -1.91
C ARG A 149 12.12 -5.32 -3.05
N ASN A 150 12.02 -4.02 -2.78
CA ASN A 150 11.69 -3.01 -3.78
C ASN A 150 10.33 -3.25 -4.48
N THR A 151 9.36 -3.81 -3.76
CA THR A 151 7.94 -3.83 -4.14
C THR A 151 7.10 -3.34 -2.96
N LEU A 152 5.84 -2.97 -3.21
CA LEU A 152 4.89 -2.67 -2.13
C LEU A 152 3.88 -3.80 -2.03
N ASN A 153 3.75 -4.37 -0.83
CA ASN A 153 2.55 -5.13 -0.50
C ASN A 153 1.34 -4.21 -0.28
N ARG A 154 0.18 -4.82 -0.01
CA ARG A 154 -1.08 -4.10 0.23
C ARG A 154 -1.01 -3.11 1.39
N HIS A 155 -0.31 -3.44 2.48
CA HIS A 155 -0.21 -2.55 3.64
C HIS A 155 0.68 -1.34 3.35
N GLU A 156 1.79 -1.58 2.67
CA GLU A 156 2.73 -0.55 2.21
C GLU A 156 2.06 0.40 1.21
N PHE A 157 1.26 -0.13 0.29
CA PHE A 157 0.46 0.69 -0.60
C PHE A 157 -0.49 1.61 0.17
N LEU A 158 -1.25 1.10 1.15
CA LEU A 158 -2.11 1.94 1.99
C LEU A 158 -1.32 3.01 2.76
N GLN A 159 -0.12 2.67 3.22
CA GLN A 159 0.81 3.61 3.86
C GLN A 159 1.30 4.70 2.90
N ALA A 160 1.56 4.36 1.64
CA ALA A 160 1.90 5.32 0.60
C ALA A 160 0.73 6.26 0.32
N ILE A 161 -0.51 5.74 0.22
CA ILE A 161 -1.73 6.54 0.03
C ILE A 161 -1.88 7.62 1.12
N VAL A 162 -1.70 7.28 2.40
CA VAL A 162 -1.80 8.25 3.50
C VAL A 162 -0.71 9.34 3.41
N ARG A 163 0.52 8.97 3.01
CA ARG A 163 1.63 9.92 2.83
C ARG A 163 1.39 10.83 1.62
N ILE A 164 0.94 10.28 0.50
CA ILE A 164 0.54 11.05 -0.69
C ILE A 164 -0.56 12.04 -0.31
N ALA A 165 -1.57 11.60 0.43
CA ALA A 165 -2.64 12.48 0.87
C ALA A 165 -2.11 13.65 1.70
N SER A 166 -1.15 13.36 2.60
CA SER A 166 -0.52 14.36 3.45
C SER A 166 0.32 15.37 2.66
N VAL A 167 0.95 14.96 1.55
CA VAL A 167 1.73 15.87 0.69
C VAL A 167 0.84 16.64 -0.27
N ALA A 168 -0.09 15.96 -0.95
CA ALA A 168 -0.88 16.54 -2.02
C ALA A 168 -2.09 17.37 -1.53
N PHE A 169 -2.71 17.00 -0.40
CA PHE A 169 -4.01 17.53 0.03
C PHE A 169 -4.02 18.19 1.41
N ALA A 170 -2.93 18.12 2.19
CA ALA A 170 -2.89 18.76 3.50
C ALA A 170 -2.65 20.28 3.36
N PRO A 171 -3.60 21.13 3.77
CA PRO A 171 -3.29 22.55 3.96
C PRO A 171 -2.33 22.73 5.14
N ALA A 172 -1.87 23.98 5.37
CA ALA A 172 -0.97 24.35 6.47
C ALA A 172 -1.40 23.83 7.87
N ARG A 173 -2.68 23.44 8.05
CA ARG A 173 -3.16 22.67 9.19
C ARG A 173 -3.33 21.19 8.79
N ARG A 174 -2.35 20.39 9.23
CA ARG A 174 -2.14 18.96 8.94
C ARG A 174 -3.24 18.07 9.54
N ASN A 175 -4.42 17.99 8.94
CA ASN A 175 -5.36 16.91 9.25
C ASN A 175 -5.22 15.80 8.21
N VAL A 176 -4.53 14.73 8.61
CA VAL A 176 -4.21 13.58 7.75
C VAL A 176 -5.48 12.84 7.34
N ALA A 177 -6.45 12.69 8.25
CA ALA A 177 -7.69 12.00 7.97
C ALA A 177 -8.52 12.70 6.88
N VAL A 178 -8.68 14.02 6.97
CA VAL A 178 -9.39 14.84 5.97
C VAL A 178 -8.65 14.81 4.63
N SER A 179 -7.31 14.85 4.65
CA SER A 179 -6.51 14.80 3.43
C SER A 179 -6.63 13.43 2.75
N THR A 180 -6.61 12.36 3.55
CA THR A 180 -6.79 10.98 3.09
C THR A 180 -8.18 10.79 2.47
N GLU A 181 -9.22 11.34 3.12
CA GLU A 181 -10.57 11.32 2.58
C GLU A 181 -10.67 11.99 1.21
N ARG A 182 -10.05 13.17 1.07
CA ARG A 182 -10.03 13.93 -0.18
C ARG A 182 -9.29 13.20 -1.29
N LEU A 183 -8.14 12.59 -0.97
CA LEU A 183 -7.41 11.76 -1.93
C LEU A 183 -8.27 10.58 -2.38
N CYS A 184 -8.93 9.86 -1.46
CA CYS A 184 -9.79 8.73 -1.83
C CYS A 184 -10.98 9.15 -2.71
N ALA A 185 -11.60 10.29 -2.43
CA ALA A 185 -12.64 10.85 -3.29
C ALA A 185 -12.10 11.17 -4.69
N TRP A 186 -10.93 11.81 -4.78
CA TRP A 186 -10.25 12.08 -6.04
C TRP A 186 -9.94 10.81 -6.83
N LEU A 187 -9.38 9.79 -6.17
CA LEU A 187 -9.05 8.51 -6.81
C LEU A 187 -10.27 7.81 -7.38
N THR A 188 -11.44 7.96 -6.76
CA THR A 188 -12.70 7.37 -7.26
C THR A 188 -13.07 7.92 -8.64
N GLU A 189 -12.70 9.17 -8.94
CA GLU A 189 -12.96 9.82 -10.23
C GLU A 189 -11.82 9.62 -11.23
N ALA A 190 -10.58 9.54 -10.74
CA ALA A 190 -9.38 9.49 -11.57
C ALA A 190 -8.97 8.08 -12.00
N LEU A 191 -9.34 7.04 -11.24
CA LEU A 191 -8.96 5.66 -11.56
C LEU A 191 -9.65 5.15 -12.84
N PRO A 192 -8.98 4.29 -13.61
CA PRO A 192 -9.59 3.62 -14.75
C PRO A 192 -10.74 2.72 -14.29
N ALA A 193 -11.74 2.52 -15.16
CA ALA A 193 -12.95 1.76 -14.82
C ALA A 193 -12.63 0.30 -14.44
N GLU A 194 -11.60 -0.26 -15.04
CA GLU A 194 -11.07 -1.60 -14.77
C GLU A 194 -10.57 -1.74 -13.34
N ALA A 195 -9.94 -0.71 -12.77
CA ALA A 195 -9.48 -0.68 -11.39
C ALA A 195 -10.63 -0.56 -10.38
N LEU A 196 -11.78 -0.02 -10.82
CA LEU A 196 -12.98 0.16 -10.00
C LEU A 196 -13.93 -1.05 -10.06
N GLN A 197 -13.64 -2.02 -10.93
CA GLN A 197 -14.48 -3.19 -11.13
C GLN A 197 -14.60 -4.03 -9.85
N ASP A 198 -15.83 -4.46 -9.55
CA ASP A 198 -16.05 -5.46 -8.51
C ASP A 198 -15.68 -6.86 -9.03
N SER A 199 -14.53 -7.38 -8.59
CA SER A 199 -14.13 -8.74 -8.94
C SER A 199 -15.17 -9.80 -8.55
N ASN A 200 -15.94 -9.61 -7.47
CA ASN A 200 -16.98 -10.57 -7.10
C ASN A 200 -18.22 -10.47 -7.99
N GLU A 201 -18.61 -9.25 -8.36
CA GLU A 201 -19.73 -9.06 -9.28
C GLU A 201 -19.38 -9.57 -10.67
N PHE A 202 -18.17 -9.27 -11.14
CA PHE A 202 -17.64 -9.82 -12.38
C PHE A 202 -17.66 -11.35 -12.38
N ARG A 203 -17.18 -12.00 -11.31
CA ARG A 203 -17.22 -13.47 -11.19
C ARG A 203 -18.63 -14.01 -11.23
N LYS A 204 -19.60 -13.38 -10.56
CA LYS A 204 -21.00 -13.82 -10.62
C LYS A 204 -21.57 -13.72 -12.02
N GLN A 205 -21.29 -12.62 -12.71
CA GLN A 205 -21.86 -12.33 -14.02
C GLN A 205 -21.20 -13.16 -15.15
N ASN A 206 -19.91 -13.45 -15.02
CA ASN A 206 -19.12 -14.03 -16.12
C ASN A 206 -18.57 -15.42 -15.81
N CYS A 207 -18.21 -15.72 -14.56
CA CYS A 207 -17.55 -16.98 -14.21
C CYS A 207 -18.52 -18.03 -13.63
N TYR A 208 -19.54 -17.59 -12.88
CA TYR A 208 -20.48 -18.46 -12.17
C TYR A 208 -21.81 -18.61 -12.91
N ILE A 209 -21.72 -18.84 -14.21
CA ILE A 209 -22.87 -19.05 -15.10
C ILE A 209 -22.90 -20.48 -15.63
N GLU A 210 -24.10 -20.99 -15.95
CA GLU A 210 -24.32 -22.37 -16.40
C GLU A 210 -23.48 -22.75 -17.63
N LYS A 211 -23.27 -21.78 -18.54
CA LYS A 211 -22.41 -21.97 -19.72
C LYS A 211 -20.97 -22.30 -19.33
N VAL A 212 -20.41 -21.59 -18.35
CA VAL A 212 -19.03 -21.84 -17.86
C VAL A 212 -18.98 -23.15 -17.09
N ASP A 213 -19.96 -23.44 -16.23
CA ASP A 213 -20.05 -24.72 -15.51
C ASP A 213 -20.10 -25.92 -16.46
N THR A 214 -20.84 -25.80 -17.58
CA THR A 214 -20.90 -26.86 -18.61
C THR A 214 -19.52 -27.16 -19.19
N VAL A 215 -18.74 -26.13 -19.52
CA VAL A 215 -17.36 -26.29 -20.03
C VAL A 215 -16.45 -26.90 -18.96
N LEU A 216 -16.49 -26.37 -17.73
CA LEU A 216 -15.69 -26.88 -16.61
C LEU A 216 -16.00 -28.34 -16.27
N ARG A 217 -17.27 -28.76 -16.37
CA ARG A 217 -17.68 -30.16 -16.16
C ARG A 217 -17.19 -31.07 -17.27
N ARG A 218 -17.25 -30.64 -18.53
CA ARG A 218 -16.73 -31.40 -19.67
C ARG A 218 -15.24 -31.68 -19.49
N ASP A 219 -14.49 -30.67 -19.07
CA ASP A 219 -13.02 -30.74 -19.00
C ASP A 219 -12.51 -31.09 -17.58
N ARG A 220 -13.41 -31.51 -16.68
CA ARG A 220 -13.13 -31.79 -15.25
C ARG A 220 -11.96 -32.75 -15.02
N ILE A 221 -11.82 -33.77 -15.86
CA ILE A 221 -10.74 -34.76 -15.73
C ILE A 221 -9.38 -34.11 -15.99
N GLN A 222 -9.27 -33.27 -17.02
CA GLN A 222 -8.04 -32.56 -17.36
C GLN A 222 -7.68 -31.53 -16.29
N ILE A 223 -8.66 -30.73 -15.85
CA ILE A 223 -8.46 -29.75 -14.78
C ILE A 223 -7.96 -30.43 -13.49
N ARG A 224 -8.53 -31.60 -13.14
CA ARG A 224 -8.09 -32.37 -11.97
C ARG A 224 -6.69 -32.95 -12.15
N ALA A 225 -6.32 -33.35 -13.36
CA ALA A 225 -4.97 -33.84 -13.66
C ALA A 225 -3.93 -32.72 -13.51
N ILE A 226 -4.21 -31.53 -14.05
CA ILE A 226 -3.38 -30.34 -13.87
C ILE A 226 -3.25 -29.99 -12.39
N TRP A 227 -4.37 -29.92 -11.67
CA TRP A 227 -4.36 -29.63 -10.24
C TRP A 227 -3.52 -30.63 -9.45
N LYS A 228 -3.64 -31.93 -9.74
CA LYS A 228 -2.83 -32.96 -9.07
C LYS A 228 -1.35 -32.78 -9.37
N TYR A 229 -1.01 -32.53 -10.63
CA TYR A 229 0.37 -32.28 -11.03
C TYR A 229 0.99 -31.16 -10.21
N TYR A 230 0.32 -29.99 -10.11
CA TYR A 230 0.80 -28.85 -9.31
C TYR A 230 0.73 -29.09 -7.79
N ALA A 231 -0.26 -29.82 -7.30
CA ALA A 231 -0.39 -30.12 -5.87
C ALA A 231 0.70 -31.09 -5.38
N GLU A 232 1.09 -32.05 -6.23
CA GLU A 232 2.09 -33.08 -5.95
C GLU A 232 3.53 -32.59 -6.23
N SER A 233 3.72 -31.56 -7.06
CA SER A 233 5.04 -30.95 -7.35
C SER A 233 5.47 -29.87 -6.37
N ASN A 234 4.63 -29.51 -5.39
CA ASN A 234 5.02 -28.61 -4.29
C ASN A 234 5.94 -29.26 -3.24
N ASP A 235 6.40 -30.50 -3.47
CA ASP A 235 7.49 -31.10 -2.71
C ASP A 235 8.85 -30.60 -3.28
N ASP A 236 9.24 -29.40 -2.87
CA ASP A 236 10.62 -28.84 -2.80
C ASP A 236 11.48 -28.70 -4.07
N ASP A 237 11.08 -29.18 -5.25
CA ASP A 237 11.83 -28.98 -6.50
C ASP A 237 11.17 -27.89 -7.35
N GLY A 238 11.83 -26.72 -7.40
CA GLY A 238 11.37 -25.51 -8.10
C GLY A 238 10.72 -25.77 -9.46
N ASP A 239 9.58 -25.12 -9.66
CA ASP A 239 8.62 -25.30 -10.76
C ASP A 239 9.24 -24.89 -12.12
N VAL A 240 10.10 -25.73 -12.69
CA VAL A 240 10.62 -25.53 -14.05
C VAL A 240 9.51 -25.86 -15.03
N LEU A 241 8.69 -24.86 -15.37
CA LEU A 241 7.79 -24.91 -16.51
C LEU A 241 8.61 -25.19 -17.77
N GLN A 242 8.61 -26.45 -18.21
CA GLN A 242 9.24 -26.89 -19.45
C GLN A 242 8.52 -26.22 -20.63
N SER A 243 9.09 -25.11 -21.12
CA SER A 243 8.73 -24.52 -22.40
C SER A 243 9.01 -25.55 -23.50
N SER A 244 7.95 -26.08 -24.10
CA SER A 244 8.01 -26.85 -25.35
C SER A 244 7.78 -25.93 -26.53
#